data_AF-A0A972FUP6-F1
#
_entry.id   AF-A0A972FUP6-F1
#
_cell.length_a   1.000
_cell.length_b   1.000
_cell.length_c   1.000
_cell.angle_alpha   90.00
_cell.angle_beta   90.00
_cell.angle_gamma   90.00
#
_symmetry.space_group_name_H-M   'P 1'
#
loop_
_entity.id
_entity.type
_entity.pdbx_description
1 polymer ?
#
loop_
_entity_poly.entity_id
_entity_poly.type
_entity_poly.pdbx_seq_one_letter_code
_entity_poly.pdbx_strand_id
1 'polypeptide(L)'
;MKKITLLSLLLVSGYGFAQDTCAEAVPVSLGLTVVGDIDGNPADETSECWGTPGTAAEWYSYTPTELQVLKISTAGDVNPFDNDAYDTRLSIYTGTCDALTCFNGNDDVSDSDYRSELIFVAEAGVTYYFAWDDRWLASGFTFSLEVLNPDCSTALPFTEDFEAPEDFYGCYQTYDLDGNGAAMIQQNLDLDGDGEDETFLTAGVATTDDANDWTFSPAIAMVANGTYNVSIAYNGADSDAVGDANEAFELVWADAPSPDAPNQTVVGTYTDIIQNGLFEELQFNATVSDSTPFTPPAAGNYYLGIHVNSIVGGGFLLIFNYTVTETLGTQDVTRNVFSTYPNPAKSMLTLVQNETINSYEVFDMLGNKVMSEKVNASSVNVNVTSLATGTYVVKAQSASGTQVSKFVKS
;
A
#
# COMPACT_ATOMS: atom_id res chain seq x y z
N MET A 1 10.98 -1.28 -53.99
CA MET A 1 12.27 -1.39 -53.27
C MET A 1 12.85 0.01 -53.10
N LYS A 2 12.40 0.74 -52.06
CA LYS A 2 12.97 2.03 -51.67
C LYS A 2 13.97 1.75 -50.55
N LYS A 3 15.23 2.07 -50.77
CA LYS A 3 16.30 1.94 -49.78
C LYS A 3 16.11 3.08 -48.77
N ILE A 4 15.73 2.73 -47.53
CA ILE A 4 15.77 3.65 -46.41
C ILE A 4 17.18 3.57 -45.85
N THR A 5 17.95 4.65 -46.02
CA THR A 5 19.27 4.81 -45.44
C THR A 5 19.09 5.04 -43.95
N LEU A 6 19.45 4.05 -43.14
CA LEU A 6 19.48 4.15 -41.68
C LEU A 6 20.63 5.10 -41.30
N LEU A 7 20.29 6.33 -40.90
CA LEU A 7 21.25 7.27 -40.33
C LEU A 7 21.45 6.85 -38.87
N SER A 8 22.49 6.06 -38.62
CA SER A 8 22.97 5.75 -37.28
C SER A 8 23.40 7.06 -36.61
N LEU A 9 22.58 7.52 -35.68
CA LEU A 9 22.95 8.57 -34.74
C LEU A 9 24.06 7.99 -33.85
N LEU A 10 25.32 8.34 -34.10
CA LEU A 10 26.39 8.11 -33.14
C LEU A 10 26.04 8.94 -31.90
N LEU A 11 25.63 8.30 -30.81
CA LEU A 11 25.79 8.88 -29.49
C LEU A 11 27.30 9.05 -29.28
N VAL A 12 27.72 10.31 -29.18
CA VAL A 12 29.08 10.64 -28.74
C VAL A 12 29.10 10.39 -27.24
N SER A 13 29.69 9.27 -26.83
CA SER A 13 30.16 9.12 -25.45
C SER A 13 31.28 10.13 -25.24
N GLY A 14 31.09 11.05 -24.30
CA GLY A 14 32.18 11.86 -23.80
C GLY A 14 33.14 10.94 -23.07
N TYR A 15 34.37 10.80 -23.57
CA TYR A 15 35.47 10.31 -22.75
C TYR A 15 35.85 11.44 -21.79
N GLY A 16 35.20 11.49 -20.64
CA GLY A 16 35.77 12.13 -19.46
C GLY A 16 36.71 11.12 -18.82
N PHE A 17 37.99 11.46 -18.65
CA PHE A 17 38.74 10.80 -17.58
C PHE A 17 38.07 11.26 -16.29
N ALA A 18 37.67 10.31 -15.45
CA ALA A 18 37.22 10.64 -14.10
C ALA A 18 38.36 11.41 -13.39
N GLN A 19 38.00 12.39 -12.56
CA GLN A 19 38.95 13.19 -11.82
C GLN A 19 38.83 12.83 -10.35
N ASP A 20 39.98 12.61 -9.75
CA ASP A 20 40.28 12.00 -8.46
C ASP A 20 39.62 12.68 -7.24
N THR A 21 38.69 13.63 -7.37
CA THR A 21 38.10 14.31 -6.20
C THR A 21 36.64 14.70 -6.41
N CYS A 22 35.89 14.82 -5.32
CA CYS A 22 34.52 15.36 -5.35
C CYS A 22 34.39 16.71 -6.08
N ALA A 23 35.36 17.61 -5.90
CA ALA A 23 35.31 18.97 -6.48
C ALA A 23 35.37 18.95 -8.02
N GLU A 24 35.90 17.88 -8.58
CA GLU A 24 36.08 17.66 -10.02
C GLU A 24 35.20 16.52 -10.55
N ALA A 25 34.22 16.07 -9.75
CA ALA A 25 33.31 14.98 -10.07
C ALA A 25 32.69 15.15 -11.46
N VAL A 26 32.81 14.11 -12.30
CA VAL A 26 32.39 14.18 -13.70
C VAL A 26 30.87 14.19 -13.80
N PRO A 27 30.25 15.21 -14.42
CA PRO A 27 28.80 15.21 -14.64
C PRO A 27 28.39 14.09 -15.59
N VAL A 28 27.47 13.22 -15.16
CA VAL A 28 26.94 12.12 -15.97
C VAL A 28 25.56 12.44 -16.52
N SER A 29 25.16 11.68 -17.53
CA SER A 29 23.80 11.68 -18.10
C SER A 29 23.15 10.33 -17.85
N LEU A 30 21.84 10.24 -18.01
CA LEU A 30 21.13 8.96 -17.99
C LEU A 30 21.71 7.99 -19.04
N GLY A 31 21.79 6.71 -18.69
CA GLY A 31 22.40 5.65 -19.47
C GLY A 31 23.68 5.09 -18.82
N LEU A 32 24.53 4.48 -19.63
CA LEU A 32 25.75 3.82 -19.18
C LEU A 32 26.92 4.80 -19.04
N THR A 33 27.67 4.67 -17.95
CA THR A 33 28.92 5.39 -17.70
C THR A 33 30.03 4.38 -17.42
N VAL A 34 31.15 4.51 -18.14
CA VAL A 34 32.34 3.67 -17.94
C VAL A 34 33.23 4.32 -16.88
N VAL A 35 33.58 3.53 -15.88
CA VAL A 35 34.50 3.90 -14.79
C VAL A 35 35.89 3.34 -15.11
N GLY A 36 36.91 4.18 -14.92
CA GLY A 36 38.31 3.76 -15.00
C GLY A 36 38.73 2.93 -13.78
N ASP A 37 40.02 2.62 -13.66
CA ASP A 37 40.54 2.08 -12.41
C ASP A 37 40.28 3.09 -11.28
N ILE A 38 40.01 2.60 -10.07
CA ILE A 38 39.71 3.43 -8.91
C ILE A 38 41.04 3.86 -8.28
N ASP A 39 41.53 5.05 -8.65
CA ASP A 39 42.83 5.57 -8.19
C ASP A 39 42.79 7.01 -7.66
N GLY A 40 41.60 7.61 -7.61
CA GLY A 40 41.38 8.93 -7.05
C GLY A 40 41.39 9.05 -5.52
N ASN A 41 41.14 10.25 -5.01
CA ASN A 41 41.01 10.52 -3.58
C ASN A 41 39.66 10.01 -3.03
N PRO A 42 39.68 9.28 -1.91
CA PRO A 42 38.45 8.84 -1.26
C PRO A 42 37.71 10.01 -0.59
N ALA A 43 36.46 9.76 -0.19
CA ALA A 43 35.73 10.68 0.67
C ALA A 43 36.47 10.88 1.99
N ASP A 44 36.32 12.06 2.60
CA ASP A 44 36.85 12.31 3.94
C ASP A 44 36.22 11.29 4.92
N GLU A 45 37.02 10.73 5.83
CA GLU A 45 36.56 9.81 6.89
C GLU A 45 35.45 10.44 7.75
N THR A 46 35.27 11.76 7.75
CA THR A 46 34.18 12.43 8.47
C THR A 46 32.84 12.47 7.73
N SER A 47 32.82 12.06 6.46
CA SER A 47 31.65 12.02 5.56
C SER A 47 31.17 10.59 5.36
N GLU A 48 30.88 9.89 6.45
CA GLU A 48 30.68 8.42 6.44
C GLU A 48 29.29 8.02 5.91
N CYS A 49 29.24 7.47 4.70
CA CYS A 49 28.24 6.43 4.38
C CYS A 49 28.66 5.07 4.94
N TRP A 50 29.95 4.90 5.17
CA TRP A 50 30.57 3.67 5.65
C TRP A 50 31.52 4.01 6.80
N GLY A 51 31.52 3.19 7.85
CA GLY A 51 32.45 3.37 8.98
C GLY A 51 33.92 3.05 8.64
N THR A 52 34.21 2.59 7.43
CA THR A 52 35.59 2.47 6.91
C THR A 52 35.60 2.68 5.40
N PRO A 53 36.04 3.86 4.91
CA PRO A 53 36.08 4.14 3.48
C PRO A 53 37.16 3.31 2.75
N GLY A 54 37.06 3.26 1.42
CA GLY A 54 38.14 2.78 0.57
C GLY A 54 39.38 3.67 0.67
N THR A 55 40.49 3.21 0.12
CA THR A 55 41.72 3.99 0.01
C THR A 55 41.76 4.92 -1.20
N ALA A 56 40.91 4.66 -2.21
CA ALA A 56 40.73 5.48 -3.40
C ALA A 56 39.24 5.54 -3.80
N ALA A 57 38.84 6.55 -4.58
CA ALA A 57 37.50 6.65 -5.14
C ALA A 57 37.41 7.42 -6.46
N GLU A 58 36.45 7.04 -7.30
CA GLU A 58 36.06 7.77 -8.52
C GLU A 58 34.74 8.50 -8.33
N TRP A 59 34.72 9.77 -8.77
CA TRP A 59 33.63 10.69 -8.49
C TRP A 59 32.85 11.10 -9.74
N TYR A 60 31.54 10.95 -9.65
CA TYR A 60 30.59 11.40 -10.67
C TYR A 60 29.51 12.28 -10.03
N SER A 61 28.83 13.09 -10.82
CA SER A 61 27.72 13.91 -10.34
C SER A 61 26.52 13.90 -11.28
N TYR A 62 25.33 14.01 -10.70
CA TYR A 62 24.09 14.17 -11.43
C TYR A 62 23.21 15.21 -10.73
N THR A 63 22.57 16.09 -11.52
CA THR A 63 21.63 17.09 -11.00
C THR A 63 20.35 16.99 -11.84
N PRO A 64 19.29 16.35 -11.31
CA PRO A 64 18.04 16.20 -12.03
C PRO A 64 17.34 17.57 -12.17
N THR A 65 16.61 17.76 -13.27
CA THR A 65 15.86 19.00 -13.51
C THR A 65 14.44 18.98 -12.97
N GLU A 66 13.96 17.80 -12.59
CA GLU A 66 12.64 17.53 -12.02
C GLU A 66 12.76 16.41 -10.98
N LEU A 67 11.77 16.30 -10.09
CA LEU A 67 11.69 15.21 -9.13
C LEU A 67 11.47 13.90 -9.90
N GLN A 68 12.30 12.89 -9.65
CA GLN A 68 12.22 11.60 -10.34
C GLN A 68 12.81 10.46 -9.50
N VAL A 69 12.34 9.25 -9.73
CA VAL A 69 12.92 8.03 -9.14
C VAL A 69 14.09 7.61 -10.02
N LEU A 70 15.28 7.52 -9.42
CA LEU A 70 16.50 7.08 -10.09
C LEU A 70 16.90 5.68 -9.64
N LYS A 71 17.38 4.89 -10.59
CA LYS A 71 18.13 3.66 -10.34
C LYS A 71 19.58 3.88 -10.78
N ILE A 72 20.51 3.66 -9.87
CA ILE A 72 21.95 3.57 -10.19
C ILE A 72 22.38 2.12 -9.91
N SER A 73 23.04 1.49 -10.87
CA SER A 73 23.29 0.06 -10.79
C SER A 73 24.53 -0.36 -11.58
N THR A 74 25.35 -1.22 -10.99
CA THR A 74 26.33 -2.04 -11.73
C THR A 74 25.75 -3.43 -12.06
N ALA A 75 24.52 -3.71 -11.61
CA ALA A 75 23.84 -4.99 -11.78
C ALA A 75 23.23 -5.23 -13.18
N GLY A 76 23.17 -4.21 -14.03
CA GLY A 76 22.55 -4.27 -15.38
C GLY A 76 23.38 -4.97 -16.47
N ASP A 77 24.67 -5.25 -16.23
CA ASP A 77 25.52 -6.00 -17.17
C ASP A 77 25.38 -7.52 -16.97
N VAL A 78 25.69 -8.30 -18.02
CA VAL A 78 25.57 -9.76 -18.06
C VAL A 78 26.20 -10.38 -16.81
N ASN A 79 25.33 -10.84 -15.89
CA ASN A 79 25.67 -11.49 -14.63
C ASN A 79 26.75 -12.57 -14.84
N PRO A 80 27.99 -12.35 -14.38
CA PRO A 80 28.95 -13.42 -14.22
C PRO A 80 28.84 -13.88 -12.77
N PHE A 81 28.04 -14.91 -12.51
CA PHE A 81 28.19 -15.76 -11.32
C PHE A 81 29.56 -16.44 -11.38
N ASP A 82 30.63 -15.69 -11.11
CA ASP A 82 31.95 -16.13 -10.70
C ASP A 82 32.80 -14.91 -10.25
N ASN A 83 33.13 -14.89 -8.96
CA ASN A 83 34.20 -14.17 -8.24
C ASN A 83 34.10 -12.65 -7.98
N ASP A 84 34.78 -12.26 -6.89
CA ASP A 84 35.14 -10.93 -6.35
C ASP A 84 35.61 -9.87 -7.39
N ALA A 85 35.64 -10.17 -8.70
CA ALA A 85 36.05 -9.24 -9.75
C ALA A 85 34.99 -8.17 -10.11
N TYR A 86 33.82 -8.20 -9.48
CA TYR A 86 32.73 -7.26 -9.74
C TYR A 86 32.11 -6.69 -8.45
N ASP A 87 32.85 -6.82 -7.33
CA ASP A 87 32.45 -6.38 -5.99
C ASP A 87 32.58 -4.84 -5.86
N THR A 88 31.55 -4.13 -6.31
CA THR A 88 31.55 -2.67 -6.36
C THR A 88 31.00 -2.11 -5.07
N ARG A 89 31.46 -0.93 -4.65
CA ARG A 89 30.89 -0.22 -3.50
C ARG A 89 30.51 1.21 -3.82
N LEU A 90 29.23 1.54 -3.65
CA LEU A 90 28.66 2.85 -3.95
C LEU A 90 28.39 3.66 -2.69
N SER A 91 28.81 4.93 -2.71
CA SER A 91 28.32 5.97 -1.81
C SER A 91 27.67 7.09 -2.61
N ILE A 92 26.48 7.53 -2.18
CA ILE A 92 25.79 8.70 -2.72
C ILE A 92 25.82 9.81 -1.69
N TYR A 93 26.28 10.99 -2.11
CA TYR A 93 26.36 12.18 -1.27
C TYR A 93 25.53 13.34 -1.82
N THR A 94 25.14 14.24 -0.93
CA THR A 94 24.65 15.58 -1.25
C THR A 94 25.45 16.64 -0.48
N GLY A 95 25.18 17.92 -0.74
CA GLY A 95 25.86 19.05 -0.10
C GLY A 95 27.02 19.60 -0.92
N THR A 96 28.05 20.09 -0.24
CA THR A 96 29.26 20.62 -0.87
C THR A 96 30.44 19.71 -0.58
N CYS A 97 31.45 19.65 -1.44
CA CYS A 97 32.61 18.77 -1.22
C CYS A 97 33.39 19.03 0.09
N ASP A 98 33.30 20.22 0.68
CA ASP A 98 33.89 20.54 1.99
C ASP A 98 33.00 20.14 3.18
N ALA A 99 31.78 19.67 2.91
CA ALA A 99 30.76 19.31 3.89
C ALA A 99 29.75 18.35 3.24
N LEU A 100 30.23 17.19 2.81
CA LEU A 100 29.37 16.16 2.22
C LEU A 100 28.46 15.57 3.29
N THR A 101 27.22 15.31 2.90
CA THR A 101 26.25 14.57 3.72
C THR A 101 25.98 13.25 3.02
N CYS A 102 26.21 12.13 3.71
CA CYS A 102 25.82 10.83 3.19
C CYS A 102 24.32 10.84 2.91
N PHE A 103 23.94 10.51 1.68
CA PHE A 103 22.55 10.38 1.28
C PHE A 103 22.12 8.91 1.33
N ASN A 104 22.92 8.01 0.72
CA ASN A 104 22.69 6.57 0.76
C ASN A 104 23.97 5.81 0.31
N GLY A 105 24.01 4.49 0.48
CA GLY A 105 25.11 3.65 0.00
C GLY A 105 24.65 2.20 -0.18
N ASN A 106 25.30 1.48 -1.08
CA ASN A 106 25.09 0.05 -1.27
C ASN A 106 26.41 -0.60 -1.67
N ASP A 107 26.70 -1.74 -1.05
CA ASP A 107 27.88 -2.57 -1.35
C ASP A 107 27.39 -3.69 -2.29
N ASP A 108 26.48 -4.52 -1.77
CA ASP A 108 25.94 -5.68 -2.45
C ASP A 108 24.42 -5.56 -2.70
N VAL A 109 23.95 -6.07 -3.85
CA VAL A 109 22.52 -6.29 -4.11
C VAL A 109 22.01 -7.41 -3.22
N SER A 110 22.79 -8.49 -3.07
CA SER A 110 22.50 -9.62 -2.17
C SER A 110 23.77 -10.40 -1.82
N ASP A 111 23.68 -11.36 -0.90
CA ASP A 111 24.80 -12.26 -0.52
C ASP A 111 25.38 -13.06 -1.70
N SER A 112 24.66 -13.12 -2.83
CA SER A 112 25.07 -13.80 -4.06
C SER A 112 25.36 -12.86 -5.24
N ASP A 113 25.15 -11.56 -5.05
CA ASP A 113 25.37 -10.52 -6.06
C ASP A 113 26.08 -9.29 -5.43
N TYR A 114 27.42 -9.30 -5.50
CA TYR A 114 28.30 -8.27 -4.92
C TYR A 114 28.33 -6.93 -5.69
N ARG A 115 27.40 -6.73 -6.61
CA ARG A 115 27.29 -5.48 -7.36
C ARG A 115 26.49 -4.49 -6.53
N SER A 116 26.66 -3.19 -6.80
CA SER A 116 25.87 -2.18 -6.11
C SER A 116 24.64 -1.76 -6.92
N GLU A 117 23.52 -1.62 -6.23
CA GLU A 117 22.29 -1.07 -6.78
C GLU A 117 21.56 -0.21 -5.74
N LEU A 118 21.08 0.95 -6.17
CA LEU A 118 20.21 1.81 -5.37
C LEU A 118 19.08 2.37 -6.21
N ILE A 119 17.87 2.35 -5.63
CA ILE A 119 16.70 3.08 -6.11
C ILE A 119 16.40 4.18 -5.09
N PHE A 120 16.25 5.42 -5.55
CA PHE A 120 16.00 6.56 -4.67
C PHE A 120 15.25 7.70 -5.38
N VAL A 121 14.57 8.53 -4.60
CA VAL A 121 13.93 9.75 -5.09
C VAL A 121 14.96 10.87 -5.17
N ALA A 122 15.15 11.42 -6.36
CA ALA A 122 16.07 12.51 -6.62
C ALA A 122 15.33 13.84 -6.81
N GLU A 123 15.65 14.82 -5.96
CA GLU A 123 15.00 16.13 -5.92
C GLU A 123 15.53 17.08 -7.01
N ALA A 124 14.60 17.81 -7.64
CA ALA A 124 14.93 18.76 -8.71
C ALA A 124 15.95 19.82 -8.25
N GLY A 125 17.07 19.91 -8.96
CA GLY A 125 18.13 20.90 -8.69
C GLY A 125 19.08 20.55 -7.54
N VAL A 126 18.91 19.41 -6.87
CA VAL A 126 19.89 18.89 -5.89
C VAL A 126 20.98 18.13 -6.64
N THR A 127 22.24 18.46 -6.39
CA THR A 127 23.37 17.69 -6.95
C THR A 127 23.65 16.48 -6.08
N TYR A 128 23.59 15.30 -6.70
CA TYR A 128 23.99 14.02 -6.13
C TYR A 128 25.38 13.68 -6.63
N TYR A 129 26.28 13.32 -5.72
CA TYR A 129 27.63 12.85 -6.03
C TYR A 129 27.68 11.34 -5.83
N PHE A 130 28.15 10.60 -6.83
CA PHE A 130 28.36 9.16 -6.77
C PHE A 130 29.85 8.91 -6.60
N ALA A 131 30.22 8.32 -5.47
CA ALA A 131 31.57 7.91 -5.17
C ALA A 131 31.64 6.38 -5.20
N TRP A 132 32.45 5.85 -6.11
CA TRP A 132 32.76 4.43 -6.20
C TRP A 132 34.14 4.22 -5.60
N ASP A 133 34.25 3.40 -4.56
CA ASP A 133 35.52 3.21 -3.85
C ASP A 133 36.16 1.83 -4.08
N ASP A 134 37.44 1.73 -3.74
CA ASP A 134 38.31 0.58 -4.04
C ASP A 134 38.33 -0.49 -2.94
N ARG A 135 37.36 -0.50 -2.03
CA ARG A 135 37.39 -1.41 -0.86
C ARG A 135 37.52 -2.87 -1.27
N TRP A 136 36.76 -3.25 -2.29
CA TRP A 136 36.67 -4.62 -2.77
C TRP A 136 37.10 -4.74 -4.24
N LEU A 137 36.83 -3.72 -5.06
CA LEU A 137 37.25 -3.66 -6.46
C LEU A 137 37.96 -2.34 -6.82
N ALA A 138 39.23 -2.46 -7.21
CA ALA A 138 40.02 -1.32 -7.68
C ALA A 138 40.05 -1.17 -9.22
N SER A 139 39.58 -2.16 -9.99
CA SER A 139 39.57 -2.12 -11.45
C SER A 139 38.31 -1.48 -12.01
N GLY A 140 38.42 -0.88 -13.20
CA GLY A 140 37.27 -0.24 -13.85
C GLY A 140 36.11 -1.16 -14.23
N PHE A 141 34.91 -0.58 -14.24
CA PHE A 141 33.63 -1.22 -14.51
C PHE A 141 32.67 -0.27 -15.26
N THR A 142 31.41 -0.65 -15.44
CA THR A 142 30.36 0.21 -16.01
C THR A 142 29.17 0.26 -15.06
N PHE A 143 28.60 1.44 -14.85
CA PHE A 143 27.31 1.58 -14.14
C PHE A 143 26.25 2.21 -15.06
N SER A 144 24.99 1.90 -14.80
CA SER A 144 23.83 2.58 -15.39
C SER A 144 23.25 3.61 -14.42
N LEU A 145 22.74 4.70 -14.98
CA LEU A 145 21.87 5.64 -14.28
C LEU A 145 20.57 5.78 -15.08
N GLU A 146 19.45 5.37 -14.50
CA GLU A 146 18.18 5.25 -15.19
C GLU A 146 17.07 5.98 -14.43
N VAL A 147 16.10 6.53 -15.16
CA VAL A 147 14.86 7.04 -14.56
C VAL A 147 13.84 5.91 -14.56
N LEU A 148 13.35 5.56 -13.38
CA LEU A 148 12.23 4.66 -13.24
C LEU A 148 10.93 5.46 -13.35
N ASN A 149 9.93 4.86 -14.00
CA ASN A 149 8.64 5.50 -14.24
C ASN A 149 7.58 4.78 -13.41
N PRO A 150 7.29 5.28 -12.19
CA PRO A 150 6.36 4.60 -11.30
C PRO A 150 4.91 4.65 -11.84
N ASP A 151 4.16 3.57 -11.66
CA ASP A 151 2.74 3.45 -11.95
C ASP A 151 1.89 3.63 -10.69
N CYS A 152 1.51 4.88 -10.41
CA CYS A 152 0.66 5.19 -9.25
C CYS A 152 -0.84 4.88 -9.49
N SER A 153 -1.20 3.98 -10.41
CA SER A 153 -2.60 3.69 -10.72
C SER A 153 -3.25 2.74 -9.71
N THR A 154 -4.34 3.19 -9.09
CA THR A 154 -5.02 2.45 -8.01
C THR A 154 -6.46 2.07 -8.39
N ALA A 155 -6.66 1.57 -9.61
CA ALA A 155 -7.99 1.15 -10.06
C ALA A 155 -8.49 -0.05 -9.26
N LEU A 156 -9.75 -0.02 -8.81
CA LEU A 156 -10.30 -1.07 -7.94
C LEU A 156 -10.77 -2.32 -8.74
N PRO A 157 -10.55 -3.54 -8.24
CA PRO A 157 -9.79 -3.87 -7.02
C PRO A 157 -8.30 -3.54 -7.21
N PHE A 158 -7.72 -2.89 -6.20
CA PHE A 158 -6.32 -2.48 -6.21
C PHE A 158 -5.57 -3.41 -5.25
N THR A 159 -4.48 -4.01 -5.71
CA THR A 159 -3.61 -4.86 -4.91
C THR A 159 -2.22 -4.29 -4.97
N GLU A 160 -1.61 -4.17 -3.80
CA GLU A 160 -0.20 -3.86 -3.63
C GLU A 160 0.48 -5.10 -3.06
N ASP A 161 1.55 -5.55 -3.71
CA ASP A 161 2.42 -6.66 -3.29
C ASP A 161 3.86 -6.21 -3.02
N PHE A 162 4.16 -4.92 -3.18
CA PHE A 162 5.45 -4.27 -2.98
C PHE A 162 6.56 -4.75 -3.92
N GLU A 163 6.30 -5.60 -4.89
CA GLU A 163 7.34 -6.16 -5.78
C GLU A 163 7.91 -5.13 -6.79
N ALA A 164 7.25 -3.97 -6.93
CA ALA A 164 7.69 -2.86 -7.79
C ALA A 164 8.32 -1.74 -6.94
N PRO A 165 9.65 -1.75 -6.72
CA PRO A 165 10.31 -0.73 -5.88
C PRO A 165 10.10 0.68 -6.40
N GLU A 166 10.09 0.89 -7.72
CA GLU A 166 9.80 2.21 -8.30
C GLU A 166 8.46 2.77 -7.85
N ASP A 167 7.42 1.94 -7.75
CA ASP A 167 6.08 2.35 -7.37
C ASP A 167 6.04 2.71 -5.89
N PHE A 168 6.74 1.94 -5.05
CA PHE A 168 6.90 2.29 -3.63
C PHE A 168 7.57 3.65 -3.47
N TYR A 169 8.79 3.83 -3.99
CA TYR A 169 9.53 5.10 -3.85
C TYR A 169 8.86 6.28 -4.58
N GLY A 170 8.17 6.02 -5.68
CA GLY A 170 7.58 7.04 -6.54
C GLY A 170 6.17 7.47 -6.16
N CYS A 171 5.40 6.60 -5.50
CA CYS A 171 3.98 6.81 -5.28
C CYS A 171 3.56 6.77 -3.80
N TYR A 172 4.30 6.09 -2.93
CA TYR A 172 4.02 6.06 -1.49
C TYR A 172 4.66 7.24 -0.77
N GLN A 173 4.09 7.61 0.37
CA GLN A 173 4.67 8.60 1.27
C GLN A 173 4.94 7.98 2.61
N THR A 174 6.20 8.03 3.05
CA THR A 174 6.64 7.47 4.32
C THR A 174 7.03 8.58 5.30
N TYR A 175 6.79 8.36 6.57
CA TYR A 175 7.08 9.31 7.64
C TYR A 175 7.67 8.58 8.84
N ASP A 176 8.82 9.04 9.29
CA ASP A 176 9.44 8.70 10.57
C ASP A 176 8.99 9.76 11.61
N LEU A 177 8.19 9.36 12.60
CA LEU A 177 7.74 10.25 13.68
C LEU A 177 8.29 9.89 15.06
N ASP A 178 8.95 8.75 15.22
CA ASP A 178 9.66 8.42 16.47
C ASP A 178 11.09 9.02 16.50
N GLY A 179 11.60 9.45 15.34
CA GLY A 179 12.89 10.10 15.18
C GLY A 179 14.07 9.13 15.27
N ASN A 180 13.84 7.83 15.04
CA ASN A 180 14.87 6.81 15.04
C ASN A 180 15.77 6.86 13.78
N GLY A 181 15.39 7.65 12.77
CA GLY A 181 16.12 7.85 11.53
C GLY A 181 15.67 6.96 10.37
N ALA A 182 14.64 6.13 10.56
CA ALA A 182 14.11 5.21 9.57
C ALA A 182 12.57 5.20 9.59
N ALA A 183 11.97 5.63 8.48
CA ALA A 183 10.53 5.45 8.25
C ALA A 183 10.23 4.01 7.82
N MET A 184 8.96 3.73 7.47
CA MET A 184 8.59 2.50 6.77
C MET A 184 9.42 2.32 5.48
N ILE A 185 9.95 1.12 5.27
CA ILE A 185 10.77 0.76 4.10
C ILE A 185 10.26 -0.52 3.44
N GLN A 186 10.49 -0.63 2.13
CA GLN A 186 10.44 -1.89 1.41
C GLN A 186 11.75 -2.65 1.67
N GLN A 187 11.66 -3.96 1.85
CA GLN A 187 12.79 -4.87 1.95
C GLN A 187 12.60 -6.03 0.98
N ASN A 188 13.72 -6.48 0.41
CA ASN A 188 13.82 -7.65 -0.42
C ASN A 188 14.81 -8.58 0.28
N LEU A 189 14.34 -9.74 0.74
CA LEU A 189 15.14 -10.72 1.45
C LEU A 189 14.70 -12.10 1.00
N ASP A 190 15.63 -12.94 0.56
CA ASP A 190 15.45 -14.38 0.39
C ASP A 190 15.23 -15.02 1.78
N LEU A 191 13.97 -15.04 2.23
CA LEU A 191 13.60 -15.60 3.53
C LEU A 191 13.72 -17.12 3.49
N ASP A 192 13.36 -17.76 2.38
CA ASP A 192 13.25 -19.21 2.25
C ASP A 192 14.49 -19.95 1.75
N GLY A 193 15.50 -19.20 1.30
CA GLY A 193 16.78 -19.70 0.81
C GLY A 193 16.68 -20.37 -0.55
N ASP A 194 15.61 -20.15 -1.33
CA ASP A 194 15.44 -20.69 -2.68
C ASP A 194 16.16 -19.88 -3.76
N GLY A 195 16.66 -18.70 -3.39
CA GLY A 195 17.39 -17.77 -4.25
C GLY A 195 16.53 -16.71 -4.92
N GLU A 196 15.24 -16.63 -4.61
CA GLU A 196 14.35 -15.54 -4.98
C GLU A 196 14.00 -14.72 -3.73
N ASP A 197 14.11 -13.39 -3.82
CA ASP A 197 13.81 -12.53 -2.68
C ASP A 197 12.28 -12.41 -2.47
N GLU A 198 11.83 -12.48 -1.21
CA GLU A 198 10.51 -11.99 -0.84
C GLU A 198 10.54 -10.49 -0.60
N THR A 199 9.64 -9.78 -1.25
CA THR A 199 9.44 -8.36 -1.02
C THR A 199 8.35 -8.11 0.02
N PHE A 200 8.63 -7.21 0.97
CA PHE A 200 7.66 -6.80 1.97
C PHE A 200 7.94 -5.40 2.51
N LEU A 201 6.90 -4.82 3.10
CA LEU A 201 6.98 -3.57 3.82
C LEU A 201 7.26 -3.83 5.31
N THR A 202 8.18 -3.06 5.89
CA THR A 202 8.55 -3.16 7.31
C THR A 202 8.85 -1.79 7.92
N ALA A 203 8.89 -1.71 9.25
CA ALA A 203 9.35 -0.57 10.00
C ALA A 203 10.74 -0.86 10.61
N GLY A 204 11.48 0.18 10.96
CA GLY A 204 12.65 0.02 11.82
C GLY A 204 12.26 -0.63 13.15
N VAL A 205 13.18 -1.37 13.75
CA VAL A 205 12.92 -1.98 15.06
C VAL A 205 12.86 -0.89 16.13
N ALA A 206 11.77 -0.88 16.89
CA ALA A 206 11.58 -0.07 18.07
C ALA A 206 12.56 -0.48 19.19
N THR A 207 13.75 0.13 19.24
CA THR A 207 14.81 -0.23 20.21
C THR A 207 14.94 0.72 21.40
N THR A 208 14.52 1.98 21.24
CA THR A 208 14.70 3.03 22.27
C THR A 208 13.37 3.65 22.69
N ASP A 209 12.49 3.89 21.72
CA ASP A 209 11.11 4.33 21.90
C ASP A 209 10.17 3.38 21.13
N ASP A 210 8.86 3.49 21.39
CA ASP A 210 7.85 2.77 20.62
C ASP A 210 7.84 3.28 19.16
N ALA A 211 7.60 2.39 18.20
CA ALA A 211 7.51 2.77 16.79
C ALA A 211 6.37 3.77 16.57
N ASN A 212 6.57 4.68 15.63
CA ASN A 212 5.55 5.64 15.22
C ASN A 212 5.77 6.04 13.76
N ASP A 213 5.70 5.04 12.88
CA ASP A 213 6.01 5.22 11.48
C ASP A 213 4.78 5.04 10.62
N TRP A 214 4.71 5.85 9.57
CA TRP A 214 3.59 5.81 8.63
C TRP A 214 4.08 5.50 7.23
N THR A 215 3.27 4.73 6.49
CA THR A 215 3.25 4.81 5.03
C THR A 215 1.84 5.09 4.53
N PHE A 216 1.72 5.87 3.47
CA PHE A 216 0.46 6.15 2.80
C PHE A 216 0.52 5.69 1.35
N SER A 217 -0.53 4.98 0.93
CA SER A 217 -0.74 4.55 -0.44
C SER A 217 -0.79 5.75 -1.41
N PRO A 218 -0.75 5.50 -2.73
CA PRO A 218 -1.14 6.49 -3.71
C PRO A 218 -2.64 6.81 -3.59
N ALA A 219 -3.10 7.84 -4.32
CA ALA A 219 -4.46 8.35 -4.23
C ALA A 219 -5.51 7.36 -4.78
N ILE A 220 -6.36 6.81 -3.92
CA ILE A 220 -7.46 5.92 -4.30
C ILE A 220 -8.75 6.72 -4.47
N ALA A 221 -9.25 6.78 -5.70
CA ALA A 221 -10.49 7.48 -6.01
C ALA A 221 -11.71 6.71 -5.48
N MET A 222 -12.46 7.34 -4.57
CA MET A 222 -13.67 6.76 -3.98
C MET A 222 -14.91 7.62 -4.23
N VAL A 223 -16.09 6.98 -4.20
CA VAL A 223 -17.39 7.64 -4.32
C VAL A 223 -18.07 7.76 -2.96
N ALA A 224 -18.78 8.87 -2.74
CA ALA A 224 -19.52 9.08 -1.50
C ALA A 224 -20.51 7.94 -1.22
N ASN A 225 -20.50 7.43 0.01
CA ASN A 225 -21.33 6.31 0.46
C ASN A 225 -21.04 4.95 -0.22
N GLY A 226 -19.92 4.81 -0.96
CA GLY A 226 -19.39 3.49 -1.33
C GLY A 226 -18.97 2.71 -0.08
N THR A 227 -18.71 1.41 -0.20
CA THR A 227 -18.22 0.59 0.91
C THR A 227 -16.90 -0.05 0.51
N TYR A 228 -15.82 0.33 1.18
CA TYR A 228 -14.46 -0.08 0.83
C TYR A 228 -13.90 -0.98 1.93
N ASN A 229 -13.24 -2.06 1.54
CA ASN A 229 -12.63 -3.02 2.47
C ASN A 229 -11.17 -3.20 2.09
N VAL A 230 -10.32 -3.40 3.10
CA VAL A 230 -8.92 -3.76 2.93
C VAL A 230 -8.73 -5.18 3.43
N SER A 231 -8.14 -6.05 2.61
CA SER A 231 -7.58 -7.33 3.06
C SER A 231 -6.06 -7.16 3.11
N ILE A 232 -5.41 -7.55 4.20
CA ILE A 232 -3.97 -7.36 4.40
C ILE A 232 -3.32 -8.66 4.90
N ALA A 233 -2.14 -8.97 4.37
CA ALA A 233 -1.32 -10.12 4.75
C ALA A 233 -0.06 -9.65 5.49
N TYR A 234 0.15 -10.15 6.71
CA TYR A 234 1.27 -9.74 7.57
C TYR A 234 1.75 -10.86 8.50
N ASN A 235 2.98 -10.75 9.01
CA ASN A 235 3.57 -11.65 10.00
C ASN A 235 4.55 -10.87 10.91
N GLY A 236 4.95 -11.46 12.03
CA GLY A 236 6.10 -11.02 12.81
C GLY A 236 7.34 -11.84 12.44
N ALA A 237 8.53 -11.32 12.71
CA ALA A 237 9.77 -12.10 12.69
C ALA A 237 10.58 -11.83 13.96
N ASP A 238 11.00 -12.91 14.62
CA ASP A 238 11.88 -12.84 15.78
C ASP A 238 13.26 -12.35 15.34
N SER A 239 13.98 -11.69 16.25
CA SER A 239 15.33 -11.21 15.98
C SER A 239 16.25 -11.53 17.14
N ASP A 240 17.38 -12.16 16.81
CA ASP A 240 18.45 -12.47 17.76
C ASP A 240 19.03 -11.22 18.44
N ALA A 241 18.89 -10.04 17.82
CA ALA A 241 19.45 -8.79 18.31
C ALA A 241 18.56 -8.09 19.35
N VAL A 242 17.23 -8.21 19.23
CA VAL A 242 16.26 -7.37 19.97
C VAL A 242 15.21 -8.18 20.74
N GLY A 243 14.83 -9.37 20.26
CA GLY A 243 13.88 -10.25 20.94
C GLY A 243 12.85 -10.88 20.01
N ASP A 244 11.90 -11.58 20.62
CA ASP A 244 10.76 -12.19 19.95
C ASP A 244 9.82 -11.11 19.39
N ALA A 245 9.21 -11.37 18.23
CA ALA A 245 8.27 -10.46 17.59
C ALA A 245 7.08 -10.14 18.50
N ASN A 246 6.75 -8.85 18.61
CA ASN A 246 5.56 -8.39 19.30
C ASN A 246 5.09 -7.08 18.66
N GLU A 247 4.59 -7.21 17.44
CA GLU A 247 4.36 -6.07 16.58
C GLU A 247 2.91 -5.59 16.62
N ALA A 248 2.72 -4.33 16.24
CA ALA A 248 1.40 -3.73 16.12
C ALA A 248 1.34 -2.71 14.98
N PHE A 249 0.20 -2.66 14.32
CA PHE A 249 -0.11 -1.60 13.36
C PHE A 249 -1.61 -1.31 13.27
N GLU A 250 -1.93 -0.17 12.68
CA GLU A 250 -3.29 0.25 12.36
C GLU A 250 -3.45 0.48 10.85
N LEU A 251 -4.62 0.13 10.33
CA LEU A 251 -5.07 0.56 9.01
C LEU A 251 -5.96 1.78 9.15
N VAL A 252 -5.64 2.84 8.41
CA VAL A 252 -6.31 4.13 8.54
C VAL A 252 -6.66 4.67 7.16
N TRP A 253 -7.91 5.05 6.94
CA TRP A 253 -8.26 5.85 5.78
C TRP A 253 -8.09 7.33 6.09
N ALA A 254 -7.33 8.03 5.25
CA ALA A 254 -7.08 9.46 5.36
C ALA A 254 -7.51 10.22 4.09
N ASP A 255 -7.87 11.49 4.23
CA ASP A 255 -8.19 12.40 3.10
C ASP A 255 -6.96 13.16 2.56
N ALA A 256 -5.79 12.93 3.15
CA ALA A 256 -4.48 13.33 2.65
C ALA A 256 -3.45 12.25 3.03
N PRO A 257 -2.36 12.07 2.27
CA PRO A 257 -1.31 11.09 2.57
C PRO A 257 -0.37 11.62 3.66
N SER A 258 -0.90 11.92 4.84
CA SER A 258 -0.14 12.57 5.92
C SER A 258 -0.67 12.14 7.29
N PRO A 259 0.23 11.93 8.27
CA PRO A 259 -0.17 11.67 9.66
C PRO A 259 -1.00 12.81 10.27
N ASP A 260 -0.88 14.03 9.74
CA ASP A 260 -1.63 15.22 10.16
C ASP A 260 -2.92 15.45 9.35
N ALA A 261 -3.34 14.48 8.53
CA ALA A 261 -4.55 14.60 7.73
C ALA A 261 -5.77 14.95 8.60
N PRO A 262 -6.60 15.93 8.20
CA PRO A 262 -7.68 16.44 9.03
C PRO A 262 -8.81 15.43 9.24
N ASN A 263 -9.02 14.50 8.30
CA ASN A 263 -9.98 13.43 8.43
C ASN A 263 -9.29 12.08 8.31
N GLN A 264 -9.28 11.34 9.41
CA GLN A 264 -8.74 9.99 9.49
C GLN A 264 -9.78 9.05 10.11
N THR A 265 -9.80 7.80 9.67
CA THR A 265 -10.65 6.74 10.23
C THR A 265 -9.86 5.46 10.33
N VAL A 266 -9.57 5.05 11.57
CA VAL A 266 -8.99 3.72 11.85
C VAL A 266 -10.03 2.66 11.52
N VAL A 267 -9.67 1.72 10.66
CA VAL A 267 -10.53 0.62 10.21
C VAL A 267 -10.02 -0.76 10.61
N GLY A 268 -8.78 -0.84 11.10
CA GLY A 268 -8.22 -2.05 11.70
C GLY A 268 -7.14 -1.68 12.70
N THR A 269 -7.08 -2.42 13.81
CA THR A 269 -6.01 -2.34 14.80
C THR A 269 -5.56 -3.76 15.06
N TYR A 270 -4.28 -4.02 14.84
CA TYR A 270 -3.67 -5.35 14.92
C TYR A 270 -2.55 -5.28 15.96
N THR A 271 -2.62 -6.14 16.97
CA THR A 271 -1.68 -6.17 18.09
C THR A 271 -1.23 -7.59 18.35
N ASP A 272 -0.18 -7.74 19.16
CA ASP A 272 0.35 -9.04 19.57
C ASP A 272 0.74 -9.89 18.35
N ILE A 273 1.29 -9.25 17.32
CA ILE A 273 1.75 -9.91 16.10
C ILE A 273 3.08 -10.58 16.41
N ILE A 274 3.02 -11.89 16.56
CA ILE A 274 4.18 -12.75 16.81
C ILE A 274 4.62 -13.45 15.51
N GLN A 275 5.81 -14.04 15.53
CA GLN A 275 6.25 -14.90 14.44
C GLN A 275 5.35 -16.13 14.31
N ASN A 276 4.79 -16.32 13.12
CA ASN A 276 4.04 -17.52 12.76
C ASN A 276 4.80 -18.31 11.69
N GLY A 277 5.34 -19.46 12.07
CA GLY A 277 6.13 -20.32 11.18
C GLY A 277 7.63 -20.27 11.43
N LEU A 278 8.40 -21.02 10.64
CA LEU A 278 9.85 -20.84 10.53
C LEU A 278 10.14 -19.55 9.74
N PHE A 279 11.37 -19.02 9.89
CA PHE A 279 11.79 -17.80 9.18
C PHE A 279 11.64 -17.93 7.64
N GLU A 280 11.98 -19.10 7.12
CA GLU A 280 11.80 -19.49 5.70
C GLU A 280 10.34 -19.64 5.25
N GLU A 281 9.36 -19.58 6.16
CA GLU A 281 7.96 -19.78 5.82
C GLU A 281 7.09 -18.55 6.14
N LEU A 282 7.70 -17.40 6.46
CA LEU A 282 6.95 -16.26 7.03
C LEU A 282 5.93 -15.67 6.07
N GLN A 283 6.24 -15.60 4.77
CA GLN A 283 5.28 -15.15 3.75
C GLN A 283 4.14 -16.18 3.60
N PHE A 284 4.46 -17.47 3.51
CA PHE A 284 3.47 -18.53 3.38
C PHE A 284 2.53 -18.63 4.59
N ASN A 285 3.06 -18.41 5.79
CA ASN A 285 2.31 -18.44 7.05
C ASN A 285 1.75 -17.08 7.47
N ALA A 286 1.79 -16.07 6.59
CA ALA A 286 1.26 -14.75 6.85
C ALA A 286 -0.22 -14.81 7.30
N THR A 287 -0.53 -14.04 8.34
CA THR A 287 -1.90 -13.84 8.78
C THR A 287 -2.60 -12.92 7.79
N VAL A 288 -3.73 -13.37 7.25
CA VAL A 288 -4.60 -12.54 6.40
C VAL A 288 -5.80 -12.06 7.21
N SER A 289 -5.99 -10.75 7.27
CA SER A 289 -7.09 -10.13 7.98
C SER A 289 -7.82 -9.10 7.12
N ASP A 290 -9.13 -8.99 7.30
CA ASP A 290 -9.95 -7.95 6.67
C ASP A 290 -10.20 -6.79 7.64
N SER A 291 -10.17 -5.57 7.12
CA SER A 291 -10.54 -4.37 7.87
C SER A 291 -12.05 -4.30 8.11
N THR A 292 -12.46 -3.43 9.04
CA THR A 292 -13.85 -2.98 9.05
C THR A 292 -14.15 -2.17 7.76
N PRO A 293 -15.36 -2.24 7.20
CA PRO A 293 -15.69 -1.51 5.99
C PRO A 293 -15.67 0.00 6.21
N PHE A 294 -15.04 0.75 5.30
CA PHE A 294 -15.03 2.20 5.27
C PHE A 294 -16.11 2.75 4.33
N THR A 295 -16.80 3.80 4.78
CA THR A 295 -17.78 4.52 3.97
C THR A 295 -17.37 6.00 3.88
N PRO A 296 -16.81 6.45 2.74
CA PRO A 296 -16.35 7.81 2.60
C PRO A 296 -17.54 8.80 2.63
N PRO A 297 -17.44 9.90 3.41
CA PRO A 297 -18.50 10.90 3.52
C PRO A 297 -18.69 11.74 2.25
N ALA A 298 -17.68 11.81 1.39
CA ALA A 298 -17.71 12.53 0.13
C ALA A 298 -16.95 11.74 -0.95
N ALA A 299 -17.19 12.07 -2.22
CA ALA A 299 -16.37 11.54 -3.30
C ALA A 299 -15.05 12.30 -3.33
N GLY A 300 -13.94 11.60 -3.57
CA GLY A 300 -12.61 12.20 -3.55
C GLY A 300 -11.51 11.15 -3.52
N ASN A 301 -10.29 11.64 -3.40
CA ASN A 301 -9.12 10.79 -3.20
C ASN A 301 -9.00 10.48 -1.71
N TYR A 302 -8.81 9.22 -1.41
CA TYR A 302 -8.48 8.71 -0.08
C TYR A 302 -7.19 7.93 -0.15
N TYR A 303 -6.49 7.86 0.96
CA TYR A 303 -5.17 7.25 1.08
C TYR A 303 -5.25 6.21 2.20
N LEU A 304 -4.79 4.99 1.92
CA LEU A 304 -4.65 3.98 2.94
C LEU A 304 -3.34 4.24 3.67
N GLY A 305 -3.44 4.65 4.92
CA GLY A 305 -2.34 4.74 5.87
C GLY A 305 -2.15 3.40 6.58
N ILE A 306 -0.90 2.96 6.65
CA ILE A 306 -0.45 1.90 7.56
C ILE A 306 0.40 2.61 8.61
N HIS A 307 -0.06 2.56 9.86
CA HIS A 307 0.60 3.18 11.01
C HIS A 307 1.17 2.10 11.90
N VAL A 308 2.49 1.99 11.96
CA VAL A 308 3.17 1.05 12.84
C VAL A 308 3.35 1.70 14.21
N ASN A 309 2.82 1.02 15.21
CA ASN A 309 2.81 1.44 16.61
C ASN A 309 3.28 0.31 17.54
N SER A 310 4.18 -0.53 17.04
CA SER A 310 4.87 -1.57 17.82
C SER A 310 5.53 -0.98 19.07
N ILE A 311 5.44 -1.72 20.17
CA ILE A 311 6.11 -1.33 21.40
C ILE A 311 7.61 -1.59 21.33
N VAL A 312 8.39 -0.84 22.11
CA VAL A 312 9.83 -1.05 22.22
C VAL A 312 10.18 -2.49 22.63
N GLY A 313 11.18 -3.07 21.98
CA GLY A 313 11.74 -4.40 22.27
C GLY A 313 11.09 -5.56 21.52
N GLY A 314 10.26 -5.28 20.51
CA GLY A 314 9.79 -6.27 19.53
C GLY A 314 10.87 -6.66 18.51
N GLY A 315 10.51 -7.61 17.65
CA GLY A 315 11.29 -8.05 16.50
C GLY A 315 10.98 -7.19 15.28
N PHE A 316 10.61 -7.82 14.16
CA PHE A 316 10.23 -7.13 12.93
C PHE A 316 8.77 -7.36 12.56
N LEU A 317 8.12 -6.33 12.01
CA LEU A 317 6.82 -6.44 11.35
C LEU A 317 7.02 -6.65 9.85
N LEU A 318 6.36 -7.65 9.28
CA LEU A 318 6.39 -7.90 7.84
C LEU A 318 4.98 -7.76 7.29
N ILE A 319 4.78 -6.85 6.33
CA ILE A 319 3.52 -6.70 5.58
C ILE A 319 3.80 -7.06 4.13
N PHE A 320 3.23 -8.18 3.67
CA PHE A 320 3.54 -8.73 2.35
C PHE A 320 2.66 -8.16 1.24
N ASN A 321 1.39 -7.90 1.52
CA ASN A 321 0.48 -7.30 0.54
C ASN A 321 -0.78 -6.76 1.21
N TYR A 322 -1.49 -5.90 0.48
CA TYR A 322 -2.88 -5.58 0.78
C TYR A 322 -3.72 -5.44 -0.49
N THR A 323 -5.03 -5.64 -0.36
CA THR A 323 -6.00 -5.47 -1.45
C THR A 323 -7.16 -4.60 -1.00
N VAL A 324 -7.43 -3.53 -1.75
CA VAL A 324 -8.58 -2.66 -1.57
C VAL A 324 -9.68 -3.05 -2.55
N THR A 325 -10.89 -3.25 -2.02
CA THR A 325 -12.08 -3.58 -2.81
C THR A 325 -13.23 -2.63 -2.51
N GLU A 326 -13.96 -2.22 -3.54
CA GLU A 326 -15.27 -1.59 -3.39
C GLU A 326 -16.35 -2.68 -3.43
N THR A 327 -17.05 -2.86 -2.31
CA THR A 327 -18.28 -3.65 -2.28
C THR A 327 -19.46 -2.73 -2.53
N LEU A 328 -20.22 -2.99 -3.59
CA LEU A 328 -21.49 -2.30 -3.83
C LEU A 328 -22.51 -2.75 -2.77
N GLY A 329 -22.64 -1.97 -1.69
CA GLY A 329 -23.71 -2.15 -0.72
C GLY A 329 -25.08 -1.92 -1.38
N THR A 330 -25.99 -2.89 -1.30
CA THR A 330 -27.41 -2.53 -1.38
C THR A 330 -27.70 -1.75 -0.10
N GLN A 331 -28.18 -0.51 -0.18
CA GLN A 331 -28.70 0.18 1.00
C GLN A 331 -29.63 -0.79 1.73
N ASP A 332 -29.39 -1.02 3.03
CA ASP A 332 -30.35 -1.67 3.90
C ASP A 332 -31.61 -0.82 3.91
N VAL A 333 -32.51 -1.07 2.94
CA VAL A 333 -33.86 -0.56 2.98
C VAL A 333 -34.43 -1.17 4.25
N THR A 334 -34.63 -0.36 5.27
CA THR A 334 -35.35 -0.76 6.48
C THR A 334 -36.72 -1.27 6.01
N ARG A 335 -36.85 -2.58 5.82
CA ARG A 335 -38.04 -3.16 5.20
C ARG A 335 -39.18 -2.92 6.16
N ASN A 336 -40.13 -2.07 5.79
CA ASN A 336 -41.35 -1.88 6.56
C ASN A 336 -42.05 -3.23 6.73
N VAL A 337 -41.92 -3.83 7.92
CA VAL A 337 -42.41 -5.17 8.23
C VAL A 337 -43.92 -5.09 8.37
N PHE A 338 -44.64 -5.32 7.28
CA PHE A 338 -46.07 -5.58 7.31
C PHE A 338 -46.31 -7.07 7.53
N SER A 339 -47.00 -7.42 8.60
CA SER A 339 -47.32 -8.81 8.95
C SER A 339 -48.80 -8.97 9.27
N THR A 340 -49.31 -10.18 9.02
CA THR A 340 -50.73 -10.51 9.23
C THR A 340 -50.87 -11.87 9.89
N TYR A 341 -51.62 -11.94 11.00
CA TYR A 341 -51.81 -13.19 11.74
C TYR A 341 -53.15 -13.24 12.50
N PRO A 342 -53.68 -14.42 12.85
CA PRO A 342 -53.24 -15.72 12.37
C PRO A 342 -53.58 -15.90 10.89
N ASN A 343 -52.76 -16.70 10.19
CA ASN A 343 -53.06 -17.19 8.85
C ASN A 343 -52.89 -18.72 8.87
N PRO A 344 -53.97 -19.54 8.80
CA PRO A 344 -55.35 -19.15 8.52
C PRO A 344 -56.08 -18.37 9.63
N ALA A 345 -56.94 -17.43 9.24
CA ALA A 345 -57.82 -16.66 10.13
C ALA A 345 -59.21 -17.30 10.24
N LYS A 346 -59.80 -17.32 11.45
CA LYS A 346 -61.17 -17.82 11.68
C LYS A 346 -62.19 -16.70 11.76
N SER A 347 -62.03 -15.80 12.73
CA SER A 347 -62.93 -14.67 12.96
C SER A 347 -62.21 -13.32 12.94
N MET A 348 -60.93 -13.31 13.32
CA MET A 348 -60.10 -12.11 13.39
C MET A 348 -58.80 -12.30 12.62
N LEU A 349 -58.36 -11.23 11.96
CA LEU A 349 -57.04 -11.08 11.35
C LEU A 349 -56.40 -9.81 11.92
N THR A 350 -55.23 -9.94 12.53
CA THR A 350 -54.42 -8.84 13.03
C THR A 350 -53.46 -8.39 11.93
N LEU A 351 -53.42 -7.09 11.68
CA LEU A 351 -52.45 -6.42 10.80
C LEU A 351 -51.46 -5.68 11.69
N VAL A 352 -50.16 -5.88 11.50
CA VAL A 352 -49.10 -5.17 12.25
C VAL A 352 -48.12 -4.56 11.27
N GLN A 353 -47.75 -3.31 11.52
CA GLN A 353 -46.75 -2.57 10.78
C GLN A 353 -45.88 -1.75 11.75
N ASN A 354 -44.66 -1.39 11.35
CA ASN A 354 -43.75 -0.50 12.10
C ASN A 354 -44.12 0.99 11.98
N GLU A 355 -45.19 1.31 11.25
CA GLU A 355 -45.75 2.65 11.08
C GLU A 355 -47.26 2.64 11.31
N THR A 356 -47.88 3.82 11.42
CA THR A 356 -49.33 3.96 11.49
C THR A 356 -50.00 3.48 10.20
N ILE A 357 -50.95 2.55 10.33
CA ILE A 357 -51.86 2.18 9.25
C ILE A 357 -53.00 3.22 9.23
N ASN A 358 -53.19 3.87 8.08
CA ASN A 358 -54.21 4.90 7.86
C ASN A 358 -55.53 4.29 7.34
N SER A 359 -55.42 3.19 6.61
CA SER A 359 -56.57 2.43 6.12
C SER A 359 -56.16 1.03 5.68
N TYR A 360 -57.11 0.11 5.64
CA TYR A 360 -56.93 -1.18 4.97
C TYR A 360 -58.08 -1.50 4.02
N GLU A 361 -57.81 -2.35 3.04
CA GLU A 361 -58.79 -2.91 2.10
C GLU A 361 -58.55 -4.42 1.95
N VAL A 362 -59.61 -5.22 1.92
CA VAL A 362 -59.54 -6.66 1.66
C VAL A 362 -60.20 -6.97 0.32
N PHE A 363 -59.52 -7.78 -0.48
CA PHE A 363 -59.93 -8.21 -1.81
C PHE A 363 -60.04 -9.73 -1.88
N ASP A 364 -61.00 -10.22 -2.67
CA ASP A 364 -61.03 -11.61 -3.10
C ASP A 364 -59.98 -11.88 -4.20
N MET A 365 -59.83 -13.14 -4.61
CA MET A 365 -58.88 -13.54 -5.66
C MET A 365 -59.25 -13.06 -7.07
N LEU A 366 -60.48 -12.58 -7.28
CA LEU A 366 -60.91 -11.96 -8.54
C LEU A 366 -60.64 -10.45 -8.56
N GLY A 367 -60.12 -9.89 -7.46
CA GLY A 367 -59.83 -8.47 -7.31
C GLY A 367 -61.02 -7.62 -6.86
N ASN A 368 -62.15 -8.23 -6.46
CA ASN A 368 -63.28 -7.49 -5.91
C ASN A 368 -62.97 -7.07 -4.47
N LYS A 369 -63.24 -5.80 -4.14
CA LYS A 369 -63.12 -5.31 -2.77
C LYS A 369 -64.28 -5.81 -1.92
N VAL A 370 -63.97 -6.56 -0.87
CA VAL A 370 -64.96 -7.17 0.05
C VAL A 370 -65.02 -6.48 1.40
N MET A 371 -64.00 -5.71 1.78
CA MET A 371 -63.96 -4.95 3.03
C MET A 371 -63.03 -3.75 2.91
N SER A 372 -63.29 -2.68 3.66
CA SER A 372 -62.36 -1.56 3.83
C SER A 372 -62.68 -0.75 5.07
N GLU A 373 -61.66 -0.21 5.74
CA GLU A 373 -61.84 0.69 6.88
C GLU A 373 -60.70 1.71 6.97
N LYS A 374 -60.99 2.91 7.51
CA LYS A 374 -59.98 3.88 7.93
C LYS A 374 -59.61 3.61 9.38
N VAL A 375 -58.31 3.60 9.66
CA VAL A 375 -57.76 3.30 10.98
C VAL A 375 -56.64 4.28 11.31
N ASN A 376 -56.16 4.25 12.55
CA ASN A 376 -55.06 5.11 12.99
C ASN A 376 -54.28 4.37 14.08
N ALA A 377 -53.65 3.26 13.72
CA ALA A 377 -52.88 2.42 14.62
C ALA A 377 -51.82 1.62 13.86
N SER A 378 -50.73 1.27 14.53
CA SER A 378 -49.71 0.35 13.99
C SER A 378 -50.11 -1.12 14.09
N SER A 379 -51.18 -1.43 14.85
CA SER A 379 -51.78 -2.76 14.98
C SER A 379 -53.31 -2.65 14.90
N VAL A 380 -53.92 -3.40 13.99
CA VAL A 380 -55.37 -3.35 13.70
C VAL A 380 -55.95 -4.76 13.72
N ASN A 381 -57.08 -4.95 14.42
CA ASN A 381 -57.81 -6.21 14.45
C ASN A 381 -59.01 -6.14 13.51
N VAL A 382 -58.97 -6.92 12.42
CA VAL A 382 -59.99 -6.97 11.37
C VAL A 382 -60.92 -8.16 11.60
N ASN A 383 -62.22 -7.91 11.72
CA ASN A 383 -63.21 -8.99 11.84
C ASN A 383 -63.55 -9.56 10.46
N VAL A 384 -63.08 -10.78 10.18
CA VAL A 384 -63.24 -11.49 8.91
C VAL A 384 -64.33 -12.57 8.94
N THR A 385 -65.16 -12.59 10.00
CA THR A 385 -66.18 -13.65 10.21
C THR A 385 -67.19 -13.74 9.07
N SER A 386 -67.55 -12.62 8.44
CA SER A 386 -68.52 -12.57 7.34
C SER A 386 -67.96 -13.02 5.99
N LEU A 387 -66.64 -13.22 5.89
CA LEU A 387 -66.00 -13.68 4.66
C LEU A 387 -66.18 -15.20 4.51
N ALA A 388 -66.49 -15.65 3.30
CA ALA A 388 -66.51 -17.08 2.99
C ALA A 388 -65.10 -17.68 3.12
N THR A 389 -65.01 -18.97 3.45
CA THR A 389 -63.74 -19.72 3.46
C THR A 389 -63.05 -19.60 2.10
N GLY A 390 -61.78 -19.19 2.08
CA GLY A 390 -61.08 -18.86 0.85
C GLY A 390 -59.79 -18.06 1.08
N THR A 391 -59.11 -17.73 -0.02
CA THR A 391 -57.91 -16.86 0.01
C THR A 391 -58.31 -15.42 -0.25
N TYR A 392 -57.71 -14.49 0.49
CA TYR A 392 -57.91 -13.05 0.35
C TYR A 392 -56.58 -12.31 0.34
N VAL A 393 -56.60 -11.11 -0.21
CA VAL A 393 -55.48 -10.16 -0.19
C VAL A 393 -55.89 -8.96 0.65
N VAL A 394 -55.09 -8.60 1.65
CA VAL A 394 -55.25 -7.37 2.41
C VAL A 394 -54.18 -6.36 1.99
N LYS A 395 -54.62 -5.13 1.71
CA LYS A 395 -53.77 -3.97 1.46
C LYS A 395 -53.87 -3.02 2.65
N ALA A 396 -52.75 -2.59 3.21
CA ALA A 396 -52.66 -1.58 4.27
C ALA A 396 -51.96 -0.34 3.72
N GLN A 397 -52.55 0.84 3.93
CA GLN A 397 -51.98 2.11 3.53
C GLN A 397 -51.34 2.79 4.74
N SER A 398 -50.09 3.22 4.58
CA SER A 398 -49.33 4.00 5.56
C SER A 398 -48.73 5.24 4.90
N ALA A 399 -48.02 6.08 5.66
CA ALA A 399 -47.33 7.25 5.14
C ALA A 399 -46.22 6.87 4.14
N SER A 400 -45.53 5.75 4.39
CA SER A 400 -44.48 5.21 3.52
C SER A 400 -44.99 4.49 2.27
N GLY A 401 -46.30 4.23 2.15
CA GLY A 401 -46.90 3.59 0.98
C GLY A 401 -47.89 2.48 1.31
N THR A 402 -48.28 1.73 0.28
CA THR A 402 -49.21 0.59 0.37
C THR A 402 -48.45 -0.71 0.54
N GLN A 403 -48.73 -1.45 1.62
CA GLN A 403 -48.22 -2.81 1.84
C GLN A 403 -49.34 -3.84 1.61
N VAL A 404 -48.96 -5.04 1.15
CA VAL A 404 -49.91 -6.08 0.76
C VAL A 404 -49.53 -7.42 1.40
N SER A 405 -50.52 -8.16 1.91
CA SER A 405 -50.35 -9.52 2.43
C SER A 405 -51.51 -10.41 1.98
N LYS A 406 -51.24 -11.71 1.86
CA LYS A 406 -52.24 -12.73 1.57
C LYS A 406 -52.56 -13.52 2.83
N PHE A 407 -53.84 -13.76 3.08
CA PHE A 407 -54.28 -14.64 4.17
C PHE A 407 -55.37 -15.61 3.71
N VAL A 408 -55.50 -16.72 4.42
CA VAL A 408 -56.55 -17.73 4.21
C VAL A 408 -57.59 -17.56 5.30
N LYS A 409 -58.86 -17.38 4.92
CA LYS A 409 -60.01 -17.50 5.81
C LYS A 409 -60.40 -18.98 5.88
N SER A 410 -60.33 -19.57 7.07
CA SER A 410 -60.80 -20.94 7.35
C SER A 410 -62.24 -20.96 7.82
#